data_AF-A0A8H3WTR8-F1
#
_entry.id   AF-A0A8H3WTR8-F1
#
_cell.length_a   1.000
_cell.length_b   1.000
_cell.length_c   1.000
_cell.angle_alpha   90.00
_cell.angle_beta   90.00
_cell.angle_gamma   90.00
#
_symmetry.space_group_name_H-M   'P 1'
#
loop_
_entity.id
_entity.type
_entity.pdbx_description
1 polymer ?
#
loop_
_entity_poly.entity_id
_entity_poly.type
_entity_poly.pdbx_seq_one_letter_code
_entity_poly.pdbx_strand_id
1 'polypeptide(L)' 'MTELATGKRAFDGEPFDIDLSMRICLGERPGFGEGTPKCYVKLAKRCMDP' A
#
# COMPACT_ATOMS: atom_id res chain seq x y z
N MET A 1 -4.26 0.77 6.40
CA MET A 1 -5.24 1.69 5.76
C MET A 1 -5.63 1.22 4.38
N THR A 2 -4.67 0.89 3.53
CA THR A 2 -4.94 0.30 2.21
C THR A 2 -5.79 -0.96 2.29
N GLU A 3 -5.50 -1.88 3.21
CA GLU A 3 -6.26 -3.12 3.37
C GLU A 3 -7.73 -2.90 3.75
N LEU A 4 -8.00 -1.90 4.59
CA LEU A 4 -9.36 -1.51 4.95
C LEU A 4 -10.12 -0.92 3.75
N ALA A 5 -9.41 -0.19 2.89
CA ALA A 5 -9.99 0.46 1.73
C ALA A 5 -10.23 -0.48 0.55
N THR A 6 -9.41 -1.51 0.41
CA THR A 6 -9.51 -2.50 -0.69
C THR A 6 -10.22 -3.79 -0.26
N GLY A 7 -10.33 -4.07 1.04
CA GLY A 7 -10.76 -5.36 1.57
C GLY A 7 -9.78 -6.50 1.28
N LYS A 8 -8.56 -6.18 0.85
CA LYS A 8 -7.52 -7.14 0.44
C LYS A 8 -6.24 -6.91 1.22
N ARG A 9 -5.39 -7.93 1.31
CA ARG A 9 -4.07 -7.79 1.92
C ARG A 9 -3.21 -6.77 1.14
N ALA A 10 -2.29 -6.08 1.81
CA ALA A 10 -1.30 -5.27 1.11
C ALA A 10 -0.46 -6.19 0.21
N PHE A 11 -0.28 -5.79 -1.06
CA PHE A 11 0.39 -6.59 -2.09
C PHE A 11 -0.28 -7.97 -2.32
N ASP A 12 -1.60 -8.03 -2.20
CA ASP A 12 -2.37 -9.24 -2.52
C ASP A 12 -2.09 -9.71 -3.96
N GLY A 13 -1.72 -10.99 -4.11
CA GLY A 13 -1.29 -11.58 -5.37
C GLY A 13 0.22 -11.56 -5.64
N GLU A 14 1.00 -10.81 -4.86
CA GLU A 14 2.46 -10.78 -4.97
C GLU A 14 3.11 -11.83 -4.03
N PRO A 15 4.23 -12.46 -4.45
CA PRO A 15 5.01 -13.31 -3.57
C PRO A 15 5.66 -12.48 -2.45
N PHE A 16 5.62 -12.99 -1.22
CA PHE A 16 6.23 -12.36 -0.06
C PHE A 16 7.70 -12.80 0.07
N ASP A 17 8.52 -12.32 -0.86
CA ASP A 17 9.94 -12.65 -0.98
C ASP A 17 10.85 -11.42 -0.76
N ILE A 18 12.16 -11.65 -0.92
CA ILE A 18 13.17 -10.60 -0.77
C ILE A 18 12.97 -9.51 -1.84
N ASP A 19 12.53 -9.88 -3.04
CA ASP A 19 12.34 -8.92 -4.13
C ASP A 19 11.23 -7.92 -3.78
N LEU A 20 10.10 -8.40 -3.24
CA LEU A 20 9.05 -7.51 -2.71
C LEU A 20 9.59 -6.58 -1.62
N SER A 21 10.38 -7.12 -0.68
CA SER A 21 10.97 -6.30 0.40
C SER A 21 11.90 -5.21 -0.14
N MET A 22 12.72 -5.52 -1.16
CA MET A 22 13.59 -4.54 -1.82
C MET A 22 12.76 -3.46 -2.52
N ARG A 23 11.69 -3.83 -3.24
CA ARG A 23 10.85 -2.83 -3.91
C ARG A 23 10.17 -1.88 -2.91
N ILE A 24 9.72 -2.39 -1.77
CA ILE A 24 9.17 -1.56 -0.69
C ILE A 24 10.23 -0.59 -0.14
N CYS A 25 11.46 -1.06 0.09
CA CYS A 25 12.58 -0.21 0.51
C CYS A 25 12.93 0.86 -0.56
N LEU A 26 12.75 0.55 -1.84
CA LEU A 26 12.92 1.49 -2.96
C LEU A 26 11.74 2.46 -3.14
N GLY A 27 10.69 2.36 -2.32
CA GLY A 27 9.57 3.29 -2.31
C GLY A 27 8.26 2.75 -2.90
N GLU A 28 8.19 1.46 -3.26
CA GLU A 28 6.91 0.87 -3.66
C GLU A 28 5.91 0.90 -2.50
N ARG A 29 4.67 1.30 -2.79
CA ARG A 29 3.58 1.39 -1.82
C ARG A 29 2.32 0.73 -2.36
N PRO A 30 1.52 0.08 -1.50
CA PRO A 30 0.32 -0.62 -1.93
C PRO A 30 -0.73 0.37 -2.45
N GLY A 31 -1.35 0.03 -3.58
CA GLY A 31 -2.37 0.87 -4.24
C GLY A 31 -3.69 0.94 -3.46
N PHE A 32 -4.44 2.02 -3.64
CA PHE A 32 -5.73 2.23 -2.97
C PHE A 32 -6.90 1.78 -3.86
N GLY A 33 -7.97 1.26 -3.26
CA GLY A 33 -9.16 0.84 -3.99
C GLY A 33 -9.92 2.02 -4.61
N GLU A 34 -10.62 1.76 -5.71
CA GLU A 34 -11.54 2.73 -6.31
C GLU A 34 -12.62 3.11 -5.28
N GLY A 35 -12.77 4.41 -5.02
CA GLY A 35 -13.69 4.93 -3.99
C GLY A 35 -13.05 5.24 -2.63
N THR A 36 -11.75 4.94 -2.43
CA THR A 36 -11.05 5.36 -1.21
C THR A 36 -11.09 6.89 -1.06
N PRO A 37 -11.63 7.44 0.04
CA PRO A 37 -11.68 8.89 0.22
C PRO A 37 -10.28 9.53 0.17
N LYS A 38 -10.15 10.65 -0.55
CA LYS A 38 -8.87 11.33 -0.78
C LYS A 38 -8.13 11.69 0.52
N CYS A 39 -8.87 11.99 1.60
CA CYS A 39 -8.29 12.28 2.91
C CYS A 39 -7.53 11.08 3.48
N TYR A 40 -8.07 9.87 3.36
CA TYR A 40 -7.40 8.64 3.80
C TYR A 40 -6.20 8.30 2.92
N VAL A 41 -6.28 8.51 1.60
CA VAL A 41 -5.12 8.36 0.71
C VAL A 41 -3.98 9.29 1.12
N LYS A 42 -4.29 10.56 1.38
CA LYS A 42 -3.30 11.55 1.82
C LYS A 42 -2.68 11.19 3.17
N LEU A 43 -3.50 10.74 4.12
CA LEU A 43 -3.02 10.30 5.42
C LEU A 43 -2.13 9.05 5.30
N ALA A 44 -2.53 8.07 4.51
CA ALA A 44 -1.78 6.83 4.32
C ALA A 44 -0.42 7.10 3.67
N LYS A 45 -0.37 8.00 2.68
CA LYS A 45 0.91 8.44 2.09
C LYS A 45 1.84 9.03 3.15
N ARG A 46 1.35 9.95 3.99
CA ARG A 46 2.14 10.53 5.10
C ARG A 46 2.66 9.49 6.09
N CYS A 47 1.88 8.46 6.39
CA CYS A 47 2.31 7.39 7.29
C CYS A 47 3.33 6.43 6.67
N MET A 48 3.39 6.40 5.33
CA MET A 48 4.26 5.51 4.56
C MET A 48 5.43 6.26 3.91
N ASP A 49 5.50 7.58 4.08
CA ASP A 49 6.65 8.38 3.68
C ASP A 49 7.88 7.93 4.50
N PRO A 50 9.09 7.87 3.89
CA PRO A 50 10.31 7.44 4.57
C PRO A 50 10.68 8.25 5.81
#